data_AF-A0A1V4SYN6-F1
#
_entry.id   AF-A0A1V4SYN6-F1
#
_cell.length_a   1.000
_cell.length_b   1.000
_cell.length_c   1.000
_cell.angle_alpha   90.00
_cell.angle_beta   90.00
_cell.angle_gamma   90.00
#
_symmetry.space_group_name_H-M   'P 1'
#
loop_
_entity.id
_entity.type
_entity.pdbx_description
1 polymer ?
#
loop_
_entity_poly.entity_id
_entity_poly.type
_entity_poly.pdbx_seq_one_letter_code
_entity_poly.pdbx_strand_id
1 'polypeptide(L)' 'MQNIFKMLLENIDFPVWIKDLNLKFIFANEKYAKFINKNKEEIVGLKNEDLFKCQ' A
#
# COMPACT_ATOMS: atom_id res chain seq x y z
N MET A 1 0.46 14.42 5.64
CA MET A 1 1.52 13.58 6.24
C MET A 1 2.80 14.42 6.23
N GLN A 2 3.47 14.66 7.36
CA GLN A 2 4.77 15.37 7.31
C GLN A 2 5.77 14.53 6.50
N ASN A 3 6.65 15.17 5.73
CA ASN A 3 7.54 14.49 4.78
C ASN A 3 8.41 13.41 5.42
N ILE A 4 8.81 13.57 6.69
CA ILE A 4 9.68 12.61 7.38
C ILE A 4 9.00 11.26 7.64
N PHE A 5 7.70 11.25 7.97
CA PHE A 5 6.96 10.01 8.18
C PHE A 5 6.82 9.25 6.86
N LYS A 6 6.52 9.95 5.76
CA LYS A 6 6.48 9.32 4.43
C LYS A 6 7.84 8.71 4.08
N MET A 7 8.92 9.47 4.26
CA MET A 7 10.28 8.97 3.98
C MET A 7 10.62 7.74 4.82
N LEU A 8 10.25 7.72 6.11
CA LEU A 8 10.45 6.55 6.96
C LEU A 8 9.70 5.33 6.43
N LEU A 9 8.39 5.46 6.14
CA LEU A 9 7.57 4.33 5.68
C LEU A 9 8.00 3.78 4.31
N GLU A 10 8.54 4.62 3.43
CA GLU A 10 9.08 4.18 2.14
C GLU A 10 10.39 3.38 2.27
N ASN A 11 11.22 3.69 3.27
CA ASN A 11 12.53 3.08 3.44
C ASN A 11 12.56 1.89 4.42
N ILE A 12 11.45 1.57 5.08
CA ILE A 12 11.31 0.34 5.87
C ILE A 12 11.41 -0.86 4.92
N ASP A 13 12.25 -1.84 5.26
CA ASP A 13 12.48 -3.04 4.43
C ASP A 13 11.32 -4.05 4.43
N PHE A 14 10.30 -3.81 5.25
CA PHE A 14 9.08 -4.61 5.31
C PHE A 14 7.97 -4.03 4.44
N PRO A 15 7.03 -4.86 3.94
CA PRO A 15 5.78 -4.40 3.37
C PRO A 15 4.99 -3.52 4.35
N VAL A 16 4.65 -2.30 3.94
CA VAL A 16 3.85 -1.37 4.74
C VAL A 16 2.70 -0.82 3.91
N TRP A 17 1.51 -0.82 4.51
CA TRP A 17 0.32 -0.18 3.94
C TRP A 17 -0.51 0.50 5.04
N ILE A 18 -1.27 1.51 4.64
CA ILE A 18 -2.23 2.21 5.51
C ILE A 18 -3.56 2.25 4.77
N LYS A 19 -4.64 2.02 5.50
CA LYS A 19 -6.01 2.08 4.98
C LYS A 19 -6.83 3.17 5.65
N ASP A 20 -7.82 3.68 4.94
CA ASP A 20 -8.88 4.49 5.53
C ASP A 20 -9.92 3.61 6.25
N LEU A 21 -10.94 4.25 6.85
CA LEU A 21 -12.04 3.56 7.53
C LEU A 21 -12.93 2.75 6.57
N ASN A 22 -12.88 3.03 5.26
CA ASN A 22 -13.57 2.28 4.23
C ASN A 22 -12.72 1.12 3.67
N LEU A 23 -11.58 0.82 4.31
CA LEU A 23 -10.61 -0.21 3.93
C LEU A 23 -9.91 0.04 2.58
N LYS A 24 -9.97 1.27 2.07
CA LYS A 24 -9.22 1.67 0.88
C LYS A 24 -7.78 1.95 1.23
N PHE A 25 -6.84 1.47 0.43
CA PHE A 25 -5.42 1.82 0.58
C PHE A 25 -5.22 3.31 0.39
N ILE A 26 -4.68 4.00 1.39
CA ILE A 26 -4.26 5.42 1.29
C ILE A 26 -2.75 5.57 1.20
N PHE A 27 -2.01 4.48 1.47
CA PHE A 27 -0.58 4.38 1.31
C PHE A 27 -0.18 2.90 1.16
N ALA A 28 0.80 2.64 0.31
CA ALA A 28 1.54 1.38 0.24
C ALA A 28 2.98 1.71 -0.17
N ASN A 29 3.97 1.13 0.51
CA ASN A 29 5.36 1.28 0.10
C ASN A 29 5.71 0.34 -1.06
N GLU A 30 6.88 0.52 -1.66
CA GLU A 30 7.33 -0.36 -2.76
C GLU A 30 7.45 -1.82 -2.35
N LYS A 31 7.85 -2.10 -1.10
CA LYS A 31 8.01 -3.47 -0.60
C LYS A 31 6.66 -4.19 -0.59
N TYR A 32 5.58 -3.51 -0.22
CA TYR A 32 4.22 -4.04 -0.30
C TYR A 32 3.77 -4.29 -1.74
N ALA A 33 3.99 -3.33 -2.63
CA ALA A 33 3.64 -3.48 -4.04
C ALA A 33 4.33 -4.71 -4.67
N LYS A 34 5.63 -4.87 -4.40
CA LYS A 34 6.42 -6.05 -4.83
C LYS A 34 5.91 -7.35 -4.19
N PHE A 35 5.58 -7.34 -2.90
CA PHE A 35 5.06 -8.51 -2.18
C PHE A 35 3.79 -9.07 -2.80
N ILE A 36 2.91 -8.20 -3.32
CA ILE A 36 1.65 -8.60 -3.96
C ILE A 36 1.73 -8.66 -5.50
N ASN A 37 2.94 -8.49 -6.04
CA ASN A 37 3.23 -8.47 -7.48
C ASN A 37 2.38 -7.45 -8.28
N LYS A 38 2.31 -6.21 -7.79
CA LYS A 38 1.59 -5.07 -8.39
C LYS A 38 2.48 -3.84 -8.48
N ASN A 39 2.07 -2.87 -9.30
CA ASN A 39 2.64 -1.53 -9.29
C ASN A 39 2.01 -0.70 -8.17
N LYS A 40 2.77 0.24 -7.61
CA LYS A 40 2.32 1.06 -6.47
C LYS A 40 1.14 1.96 -6.84
N GLU A 41 1.13 2.45 -8.08
CA GLU A 41 0.08 3.30 -8.66
C GLU A 41 -1.25 2.56 -8.78
N GLU A 42 -1.23 1.23 -8.82
CA GLU A 42 -2.41 0.38 -8.96
C GLU A 42 -3.08 0.07 -7.61
N ILE A 43 -2.47 0.46 -6.48
CA ILE A 43 -2.91 0.02 -5.14
C ILE A 43 -3.76 1.09 -4.44
N VAL A 44 -3.31 2.35 -4.49
CA VAL A 44 -3.96 3.44 -3.75
C VAL A 44 -5.38 3.68 -4.26
N GLY A 45 -6.35 3.73 -3.34
CA GLY A 45 -7.77 3.92 -3.62
C GLY A 45 -8.58 2.63 -3.76
N LEU A 46 -7.92 1.48 -3.90
CA LEU A 46 -8.56 0.18 -4.00
C LEU A 46 -8.81 -0.46 -2.62
N LYS A 47 -9.71 -1.43 -2.56
CA LYS A 47 -9.87 -2.35 -1.42
C LYS A 47 -9.15 -3.67 -1.68
N ASN A 48 -9.16 -4.55 -0.69
CA ASN A 48 -8.60 -5.89 -0.87
C ASN A 48 -9.35 -6.67 -1.95
N GLU A 49 -10.67 -6.51 -2.03
CA GLU A 49 -11.52 -7.26 -2.96
C GLU A 49 -11.24 -6.88 -4.43
N ASP A 50 -10.75 -5.65 -4.67
CA ASP A 50 -10.35 -5.19 -6.00
C ASP A 50 -8.98 -5.77 -6.43
N LEU A 51 -8.08 -5.98 -5.46
CA LEU A 51 -6.70 -6.44 -5.69
C LEU A 51 -6.57 -7.97 -5.70
N PHE A 52 -7.29 -8.64 -4.81
CA PHE A 52 -7.22 -10.07 -4.58
C PHE A 52 -8.57 -10.67 -4.90
N LYS A 53 -8.74 -11.10 -6.14
CA LYS A 53 -9.87 -11.96 -6.49
C LYS A 53 -9.63 -13.33 -5.84
N CYS A 54 -10.60 -13.82 -5.07
CA CYS A 54 -10.61 -15.23 -4.70
C CYS A 54 -10.63 -16.04 -6.00
N GLN A 55 -9.55 -16.78 -6.25
CA GLN A 55 -9.59 -17.92 -7.18
C GLN A 55 -10.27 -19.10 -6.50
#